data_AF-X0VE19-F1
#
_entry.id   AF-X0VE19-F1
#
_cell.length_a   1.000
_cell.length_b   1.000
_cell.length_c   1.000
_cell.angle_alpha   90.00
_cell.angle_beta   90.00
_cell.angle_gamma   90.00
#
_symmetry.space_group_name_H-M   'P 1'
#
loop_
_entity.id
_entity.type
_entity.pdbx_description
1 polymer ?
#
loop_
_entity_poly.entity_id
_entity_poly.type
_entity_poly.pdbx_seq_one_letter_code
_entity_poly.pdbx_strand_id
1 'polypeptide(L)' 'MNYELDLKVFGDSKILNDCFQPEILKGGRASVELKQKKEYLLFKIKAKDSVALRAMMNSISKLLTVHEKIKKI' A
#
# COMPACT_ATOMS: atom_id res chain seq x y z
N MET A 1 -19.19 4.17 -8.69
CA MET A 1 -18.56 2.95 -9.24
C MET A 1 -17.46 2.59 -8.26
N ASN A 2 -17.51 1.42 -7.63
CA ASN A 2 -16.50 1.05 -6.62
C ASN A 2 -15.30 0.42 -7.32
N TYR A 3 -14.10 0.89 -7.00
CA TYR A 3 -12.85 0.39 -7.56
C TYR A 3 -12.12 -0.42 -6.50
N GLU A 4 -11.63 -1.59 -6.89
CA GLU A 4 -10.84 -2.47 -6.02
C GLU A 4 -9.53 -2.83 -6.74
N LEU A 5 -8.42 -2.83 -5.98
CA LEU A 5 -7.10 -3.19 -6.48
C LEU A 5 -6.34 -3.98 -5.41
N ASP A 6 -5.84 -5.14 -5.81
CA ASP A 6 -4.95 -5.97 -4.99
C ASP A 6 -3.51 -5.83 -5.51
N LEU A 7 -2.66 -5.11 -4.76
CA LEU A 7 -1.25 -4.91 -5.09
C LEU A 7 -0.37 -5.81 -4.22
N LYS A 8 0.45 -6.64 -4.86
CA LYS A 8 1.42 -7.52 -4.19
C LYS A 8 2.81 -6.89 -4.26
N VAL A 9 3.43 -6.67 -3.11
CA VAL A 9 4.81 -6.17 -3.00
C VAL A 9 5.68 -7.28 -2.43
N PHE A 10 6.61 -7.77 -3.24
CA PHE A 10 7.55 -8.82 -2.86
C PHE A 10 8.74 -8.22 -2.09
N GLY A 11 9.20 -8.93 -1.06
CA GLY A 11 10.30 -8.48 -0.20
C GLY A 11 10.16 -9.02 1.22
N ASP A 12 10.92 -8.43 2.16
CA ASP A 12 10.76 -8.74 3.58
C ASP A 12 9.40 -8.21 4.06
N SER A 13 8.39 -9.09 4.06
CA SER A 13 7.01 -8.72 4.35
C SER A 13 6.83 -8.20 5.77
N LYS A 14 7.73 -8.52 6.71
CA LYS A 14 7.67 -8.04 8.08
C LYS A 14 8.09 -6.58 8.16
N ILE A 15 9.26 -6.26 7.59
CA ILE A 15 9.76 -4.88 7.55
C ILE A 15 8.77 -3.99 6.80
N LEU A 16 8.27 -4.46 5.65
CA LEU A 16 7.26 -3.72 4.90
C LEU A 16 6.00 -3.51 5.77
N ASN A 17 5.45 -4.55 6.39
CA ASN A 17 4.26 -4.38 7.19
C ASN A 17 4.47 -3.36 8.34
N ASP A 18 5.60 -3.43 9.04
CA ASP A 18 5.92 -2.52 10.14
C ASP A 18 6.08 -1.06 9.67
N CYS A 19 6.63 -0.83 8.47
CA CYS A 19 6.74 0.50 7.89
C CYS A 19 5.40 1.05 7.39
N PHE A 20 4.58 0.23 6.73
CA PHE A 20 3.38 0.69 6.03
C PHE A 20 2.13 0.72 6.93
N GLN A 21 2.04 -0.14 7.94
CA GLN A 21 0.90 -0.22 8.85
C GLN A 21 0.56 1.11 9.58
N PRO A 22 1.52 1.89 10.10
CA PRO A 22 1.21 3.17 10.74
C PRO A 22 0.76 4.25 9.75
N GLU A 23 1.19 4.17 8.49
CA GLU A 23 0.88 5.17 7.46
C GLU A 23 -0.44 4.94 6.72
N ILE A 24 -1.11 3.81 6.98
CA ILE A 24 -2.34 3.50 6.26
C ILE A 24 -3.53 4.27 6.82
N LEU A 25 -4.05 5.12 5.95
CA LEU A 25 -5.28 5.85 6.16
C LEU A 25 -6.47 4.89 6.21
N LYS A 26 -7.09 4.79 7.38
CA LYS A 26 -8.41 4.16 7.57
C LYS A 26 -9.48 5.24 7.48
N GLY A 27 -10.14 5.36 6.32
CA GLY A 27 -11.35 6.18 6.15
C GLY A 27 -11.27 7.22 5.03
N GLY A 28 -12.44 7.69 4.59
CA GLY A 28 -12.59 8.68 3.54
C GLY A 28 -13.11 8.11 2.21
N ARG A 29 -12.52 8.57 1.10
CA ARG A 29 -12.90 8.16 -0.28
C ARG A 29 -12.17 6.90 -0.77
N ALA A 30 -11.17 6.45 -0.03
CA ALA A 30 -10.47 5.19 -0.24
C ALA A 30 -10.09 4.55 1.10
N SER A 31 -9.93 3.22 1.11
CA SER A 31 -9.44 2.45 2.25
C SER A 31 -8.38 1.47 1.78
N VAL A 32 -7.41 1.19 2.64
CA VAL A 32 -6.37 0.19 2.39
C VAL A 32 -6.29 -0.78 3.55
N GLU A 33 -6.23 -2.07 3.23
CA GLU A 33 -6.00 -3.16 4.17
C GLU A 33 -4.69 -3.87 3.79
N LEU A 34 -3.77 -4.01 4.74
CA LEU A 34 -2.57 -4.82 4.56
C LEU A 34 -2.81 -6.24 5.02
N LYS A 35 -2.33 -7.20 4.25
CA LYS A 35 -2.18 -8.59 4.70
C LYS A 35 -0.75 -9.02 4.48
N GLN A 36 -0.05 -9.26 5.58
CA GLN A 36 1.25 -9.90 5.53
C GLN A 36 1.10 -11.35 5.05
N LYS A 37 1.89 -11.73 4.04
CA LYS A 37 2.07 -13.11 3.59
C LYS A 37 3.56 -13.46 3.67
N LYS A 38 3.88 -14.75 3.57
CA LYS A 38 5.27 -15.23 3.74
C LYS A 38 6.25 -14.57 2.77
N GLU A 39 5.85 -14.37 1.52
CA GLU A 39 6.74 -13.88 0.44
C GLU A 39 6.45 -12.45 -0.01
N TYR A 40 5.33 -11.88 0.43
CA TYR A 40 4.88 -10.57 -0.02
C TYR A 40 3.96 -9.89 1.00
N LEU A 41 3.86 -8.57 0.89
CA LEU A 41 2.82 -7.78 1.54
C LEU A 41 1.70 -7.50 0.54
N LEU A 42 0.46 -7.84 0.88
CA LEU A 42 -0.72 -7.58 0.05
C LEU A 42 -1.40 -6.29 0.49
N PHE A 43 -1.48 -5.32 -0.42
CA PHE A 43 -2.26 -4.09 -0.27
C PHE A 43 -3.60 -4.28 -0.96
N LYS A 44 -4.68 -4.38 -0.19
CA LYS A 44 -6.06 -4.37 -0.71
C LYS A 44 -6.59 -2.97 -0.65
N ILE A 45 -6.78 -2.33 -1.79
CA ILE A 45 -7.20 -0.94 -1.91
C ILE A 45 -8.64 -0.93 -2.42
N LYS A 46 -9.53 -0.20 -1.73
CA LYS A 46 -10.89 0.06 -2.17
C LYS A 46 -11.10 1.56 -2.30
N ALA A 47 -11.73 2.02 -3.37
CA ALA A 47 -11.98 3.43 -3.62
C ALA A 47 -13.38 3.68 -4.20
N LYS A 48 -13.96 4.83 -3.87
CA LYS A 48 -15.30 5.25 -4.35
C LYS A 48 -15.28 5.80 -5.78
N ASP A 49 -14.11 6.21 -6.26
CA ASP A 49 -13.90 6.79 -7.59
C ASP A 49 -12.45 6.54 -8.06
N SER A 50 -12.21 6.70 -9.37
CA SER A 50 -10.92 6.44 -9.99
C SER A 50 -9.84 7.45 -9.58
N VAL A 51 -10.22 8.67 -9.20
CA VAL A 51 -9.29 9.72 -8.74
C VAL A 51 -8.75 9.36 -7.36
N ALA A 52 -9.61 8.86 -6.47
CA ALA A 52 -9.24 8.37 -5.15
C ALA A 52 -8.33 7.13 -5.26
N LEU A 53 -8.61 6.20 -6.17
CA LEU A 53 -7.72 5.06 -6.42
C LEU A 53 -6.34 5.53 -6.88
N ARG A 54 -6.28 6.43 -7.87
CA ARG A 54 -5.03 6.98 -8.40
C ARG A 54 -4.21 7.70 -7.32
N ALA A 55 -4.88 8.50 -6.49
CA ALA A 55 -4.23 9.17 -5.37
C ALA A 55 -3.61 8.16 -4.39
N MET A 56 -4.33 7.09 -4.07
CA MET A 56 -3.82 6.06 -3.16
C MET A 56 -2.62 5.29 -3.75
N MET A 57 -2.70 4.90 -5.03
CA MET A 57 -1.58 4.27 -5.73
C MET A 57 -0.33 5.14 -5.75
N ASN A 58 -0.50 6.45 -5.98
CA ASN A 58 0.61 7.40 -5.95
C ASN A 58 1.25 7.49 -4.56
N SER A 59 0.44 7.50 -3.50
CA SER A 59 0.93 7.51 -2.13
C SER A 59 1.75 6.25 -1.81
N ILE A 60 1.19 5.07 -2.13
CA ILE A 60 1.88 3.78 -1.92
C ILE A 60 3.19 3.73 -2.72
N SER A 61 3.19 4.18 -3.97
CA SER A 61 4.40 4.18 -4.82
C SER A 61 5.52 5.06 -4.25
N LYS A 62 5.17 6.24 -3.70
CA LYS A 62 6.15 7.12 -3.04
C LYS A 62 6.78 6.46 -1.83
N LEU A 63 5.97 5.81 -0.99
CA LEU A 63 6.46 5.11 0.19
C LEU A 63 7.35 3.92 -0.16
N LEU A 64 6.99 3.14 -1.19
CA LEU A 64 7.86 2.10 -1.73
C LEU A 64 9.19 2.66 -2.22
N THR A 65 9.17 3.81 -2.92
CA THR A 65 10.38 4.48 -3.39
C THR A 65 11.29 4.90 -2.23
N VAL A 66 10.72 5.41 -1.13
CA VAL A 66 11.48 5.77 0.07
C VAL A 66 12.11 4.54 0.70
N HIS A 67 11.33 3.46 0.86
CA HIS A 67 11.83 2.20 1.40
C HIS A 67 13.00 1.63 0.56
N GLU A 68 12.86 1.61 -0.76
CA GLU A 68 13.92 1.15 -1.67
C GLU A 68 15.18 2.01 -1.60
N LYS A 69 15.04 3.34 -1.46
CA LYS A 69 16.19 4.24 -1.33
C LYS A 69 16.92 4.07 -0.01
N ILE A 70 16.20 3.91 1.10
CA ILE A 70 16.81 3.69 2.42
C ILE A 70 17.55 2.36 2.44
N LYS A 71 17.00 1.29 1.84
CA LYS A 71 17.65 -0.02 1.76
C LYS A 71 18.96 -0.04 0.95
N LYS A 72 19.17 0.93 0.07
CA LYS A 72 20.38 1.04 -0.77
C LYS A 72 21.52 1.82 -0.11
N ILE A 73 21.29 2.44 1.05
CA ILE A 73 22.31 3.14 1.85
C ILE A 73 22.84 2.17 2.91
#